data_AF-A0A1E5IKN5-F1
#
_entry.id   AF-A0A1E5IKN5-F1
#
_cell.length_a   1.000
_cell.length_b   1.000
_cell.length_c   1.000
_cell.angle_alpha   90.00
_cell.angle_beta   90.00
_cell.angle_gamma   90.00
#
_symmetry.space_group_name_H-M   'P 1'
#
loop_
_entity.id
_entity.type
_entity.pdbx_description
1 polymer ?
#
loop_
_entity_poly.entity_id
_entity_poly.type
_entity_poly.pdbx_seq_one_letter_code
_entity_poly.pdbx_strand_id
1 'polypeptide(L)'
;MKKILGLTVVCLCFSVCFAENTYQIQIVNAEESFRKGNFSKTIEIYESLIQIEKVNNPYIYYNLSNTYYRNGNLGKAILNIEKALRLAPRDIEIRNNAEYLNTVAGQVRRKSFPDIFLRYFSLNEITAASTVIVILFLTAGSLFIIKRKLILKKATAVSVVF
;
A
#
# COMPACT_ATOMS: atom_id res chain seq x y z
N MET A 1 -22.19 -27.72 -24.46
CA MET A 1 -21.73 -27.22 -23.13
C MET A 1 -20.29 -26.70 -23.16
N LYS A 2 -19.28 -27.48 -23.58
CA LYS A 2 -17.86 -27.03 -23.62
C LYS A 2 -17.60 -25.77 -24.48
N LYS A 3 -18.32 -25.58 -25.60
CA LYS A 3 -18.19 -24.38 -26.47
C LYS A 3 -18.75 -23.10 -25.84
N ILE A 4 -19.79 -23.22 -24.99
CA ILE A 4 -20.41 -22.08 -24.28
C ILE A 4 -19.51 -21.65 -23.11
N LEU A 5 -18.83 -22.61 -22.47
CA LEU A 5 -17.82 -22.34 -21.44
C LEU A 5 -16.60 -21.60 -22.02
N GLY A 6 -16.16 -21.96 -23.23
CA GLY A 6 -15.08 -21.24 -23.92
C GLY A 6 -15.44 -19.80 -24.28
N LEU A 7 -16.68 -19.56 -24.76
CA LEU A 7 -17.14 -18.22 -25.14
C LEU A 7 -17.32 -17.29 -23.92
N THR A 8 -17.78 -17.83 -22.79
CA THR A 8 -17.92 -17.07 -21.53
C THR A 8 -16.57 -16.71 -20.93
N VAL A 9 -15.57 -17.61 -20.99
CA VAL A 9 -14.19 -17.30 -20.58
C VAL A 9 -13.56 -16.23 -21.48
N VAL A 10 -13.79 -16.28 -22.80
CA VAL A 10 -13.30 -15.24 -23.73
C VAL A 10 -13.95 -13.87 -23.48
N CYS A 11 -15.26 -13.82 -23.20
CA CYS A 11 -15.94 -12.58 -22.83
C CYS A 11 -15.46 -12.01 -21.47
N LEU A 12 -15.16 -12.87 -20.50
CA LEU A 12 -14.60 -12.46 -19.20
C LEU A 12 -13.16 -11.93 -19.33
N CYS A 13 -12.36 -12.48 -20.25
CA CYS A 13 -11.03 -11.94 -20.54
C CYS A 13 -11.09 -10.59 -21.27
N PHE A 14 -12.13 -10.34 -22.08
CA PHE A 14 -12.29 -9.09 -22.83
C PHE A 14 -12.72 -7.92 -21.93
N SER A 15 -13.54 -8.16 -20.90
CA SER A 15 -14.00 -7.12 -19.98
C SER A 15 -12.90 -6.60 -19.03
N VAL A 16 -11.90 -7.42 -18.72
CA VAL A 16 -10.76 -7.01 -17.87
C VAL A 16 -9.83 -6.03 -18.59
N CYS A 17 -9.77 -6.06 -19.92
CA CYS A 17 -8.83 -5.24 -20.71
C CYS A 17 -9.26 -3.75 -20.86
N PHE A 18 -10.51 -3.40 -20.55
CA PHE A 18 -11.05 -2.05 -20.75
C PHE A 18 -11.15 -1.20 -19.47
N ALA A 19 -10.86 -1.76 -18.29
CA ALA A 19 -11.08 -1.07 -17.02
C ALA A 19 -9.90 -0.19 -16.54
N GLU A 20 -8.72 -0.29 -17.15
CA GLU A 20 -7.47 0.31 -16.61
C GLU A 20 -7.12 1.71 -17.18
N ASN A 21 -7.87 2.24 -18.16
CA ASN A 21 -7.43 3.44 -18.89
C ASN A 21 -7.82 4.77 -18.23
N THR A 22 -8.97 4.84 -17.53
CA THR A 22 -9.49 6.11 -16.99
C THR A 22 -8.58 6.73 -15.92
N TYR A 23 -7.99 5.90 -15.04
CA TYR A 23 -7.11 6.36 -13.97
C TYR A 23 -5.82 7.01 -14.51
N GLN A 24 -5.16 6.35 -15.46
CA GLN A 24 -3.94 6.86 -16.08
C GLN A 24 -4.20 8.15 -16.87
N ILE A 25 -5.32 8.22 -17.60
CA ILE A 25 -5.74 9.44 -18.31
C ILE A 25 -5.91 10.61 -17.32
N GLN A 26 -6.53 10.38 -16.16
CA GLN A 26 -6.72 11.41 -15.15
C GLN A 26 -5.39 11.90 -14.55
N ILE A 27 -4.41 11.02 -14.34
CA ILE A 27 -3.06 11.43 -13.90
C ILE A 27 -2.41 12.34 -14.94
N VAL A 28 -2.43 11.94 -16.22
CA VAL A 28 -1.84 12.74 -17.31
C VAL A 28 -2.52 14.11 -17.40
N ASN A 29 -3.85 14.16 -17.26
CA ASN A 29 -4.62 15.40 -17.24
C ASN A 29 -4.26 16.30 -16.04
N ALA A 30 -4.00 15.72 -14.87
CA ALA A 30 -3.53 16.45 -13.70
C ALA A 30 -2.15 17.04 -13.95
N GLU A 31 -1.21 16.25 -14.46
CA GLU A 31 0.15 16.72 -14.78
C GLU A 31 0.15 17.82 -15.84
N GLU A 32 -0.71 17.71 -16.86
CA GLU A 32 -0.87 18.77 -17.85
C GLU A 32 -1.43 20.06 -17.23
N SER A 33 -2.45 19.94 -16.38
CA SER A 33 -3.01 21.07 -15.66
C SER A 33 -1.97 21.73 -14.74
N PHE A 34 -1.11 20.93 -14.10
CA PHE A 34 0.00 21.40 -13.29
C PHE A 34 1.02 22.18 -14.12
N ARG A 35 1.43 21.63 -15.28
CA ARG A 35 2.35 22.31 -16.21
C ARG A 35 1.81 23.64 -16.72
N LYS A 36 0.49 23.76 -16.89
CA LYS A 36 -0.20 25.01 -17.25
C LYS A 36 -0.36 25.99 -16.08
N GLY A 37 0.11 25.64 -14.88
CA GLY A 37 -0.03 26.46 -13.67
C GLY A 37 -1.43 26.48 -13.08
N ASN A 38 -2.35 25.63 -13.56
CA ASN A 38 -3.70 25.54 -13.03
C ASN A 38 -3.73 24.61 -11.80
N PHE A 39 -3.21 25.10 -10.68
CA PHE A 39 -3.07 24.32 -9.45
C PHE A 39 -4.42 23.95 -8.84
N SER A 40 -5.43 24.83 -8.90
CA SER A 40 -6.79 24.52 -8.39
C SER A 40 -7.41 23.32 -9.10
N LYS A 41 -7.35 23.28 -10.43
CA LYS A 41 -7.84 22.13 -11.20
C LYS A 41 -7.02 20.87 -10.94
N THR A 42 -5.71 21.02 -10.81
CA THR A 42 -4.82 19.89 -10.49
C THR A 42 -5.14 19.26 -9.15
N ILE A 43 -5.41 20.09 -8.12
CA ILE A 43 -5.86 19.65 -6.80
C ILE A 43 -7.16 18.85 -6.92
N GLU A 44 -8.17 19.39 -7.62
CA GLU A 44 -9.45 18.73 -7.82
C GLU A 44 -9.30 17.33 -8.44
N ILE A 45 -8.48 17.22 -9.49
CA ILE A 45 -8.24 15.93 -10.16
C ILE A 45 -7.58 14.95 -9.19
N TYR A 46 -6.49 15.33 -8.51
CA TYR A 46 -5.82 14.44 -7.57
C TYR A 46 -6.68 14.07 -6.36
N GLU A 47 -7.51 14.98 -5.84
CA GLU A 47 -8.45 14.65 -4.77
C GLU A 47 -9.52 13.67 -5.24
N SER A 48 -10.02 13.82 -6.48
CA SER A 48 -10.97 12.86 -7.06
C SER A 48 -10.35 11.48 -7.25
N LEU A 49 -9.08 11.41 -7.69
CA LEU A 49 -8.34 10.17 -7.84
C LEU A 49 -8.20 9.42 -6.50
N ILE A 50 -7.96 10.14 -5.41
CA ILE A 50 -7.88 9.58 -4.05
C ILE A 50 -9.25 9.10 -3.52
N GLN A 51 -10.36 9.65 -4.03
CA GLN A 51 -11.71 9.22 -3.64
C GLN A 51 -12.19 8.00 -4.43
N ILE A 52 -11.90 7.94 -5.72
CA ILE A 52 -12.38 6.89 -6.64
C ILE A 52 -11.63 5.59 -6.38
N GLU A 53 -10.32 5.67 -6.20
CA GLU A 53 -9.49 4.55 -5.86
C GLU A 53 -8.99 4.73 -4.42
N LYS A 54 -8.99 3.65 -3.63
CA LYS A 54 -8.25 3.63 -2.34
C LYS A 54 -6.76 3.62 -2.63
N VAL A 55 -6.27 4.68 -3.28
CA VAL A 55 -4.95 4.78 -3.86
C VAL A 55 -3.93 4.73 -2.74
N ASN A 56 -3.25 3.60 -2.63
CA ASN A 56 -2.01 3.44 -1.87
C ASN A 56 -0.78 3.80 -2.75
N ASN A 57 -0.96 4.66 -3.75
CA ASN A 57 0.14 5.15 -4.57
C ASN A 57 0.78 6.39 -3.91
N PRO A 58 2.04 6.30 -3.44
CA PRO A 58 2.74 7.42 -2.80
C PRO A 58 2.90 8.64 -3.72
N TYR A 59 3.02 8.44 -5.03
CA TYR A 59 3.31 9.52 -5.99
C TYR A 59 2.11 10.45 -6.22
N ILE A 60 0.88 9.98 -6.03
CA ILE A 60 -0.31 10.84 -6.09
C ILE A 60 -0.31 11.83 -4.93
N TYR A 61 -0.02 11.37 -3.72
CA TYR A 61 0.11 12.25 -2.56
C TYR A 61 1.31 13.20 -2.67
N TYR A 62 2.42 12.73 -3.25
CA TYR A 62 3.59 13.55 -3.54
C TYR A 62 3.26 14.69 -4.51
N ASN A 63 2.60 14.39 -5.63
CA ASN A 63 2.22 15.38 -6.64
C ASN A 63 1.14 16.33 -6.10
N LEU A 64 0.16 15.83 -5.35
CA LEU A 64 -0.84 16.66 -4.68
C LEU A 64 -0.19 17.60 -3.66
N SER A 65 0.81 17.12 -2.91
CA SER A 65 1.59 17.97 -2.00
C SER A 65 2.29 19.11 -2.74
N ASN A 66 3.01 18.80 -3.83
CA ASN A 66 3.67 19.80 -4.66
C ASN A 66 2.67 20.83 -5.21
N THR A 67 1.50 20.36 -5.62
CA THR A 67 0.43 21.21 -6.13
C THR A 67 -0.10 22.14 -5.04
N TYR A 68 -0.37 21.61 -3.84
CA TYR A 68 -0.80 22.43 -2.72
C TYR A 68 0.26 23.47 -2.30
N TYR A 69 1.54 23.10 -2.34
CA TYR A 69 2.63 24.02 -2.06
C TYR A 69 2.69 25.16 -3.09
N ARG A 70 2.60 24.84 -4.38
CA ARG A 70 2.54 25.82 -5.47
C ARG A 70 1.29 26.71 -5.41
N ASN A 71 0.19 26.18 -4.88
CA ASN A 71 -1.05 26.91 -4.63
C ASN A 71 -1.02 27.73 -3.32
N GLY A 72 0.10 27.80 -2.61
CA GLY A 72 0.25 28.57 -1.38
C GLY A 72 -0.35 27.93 -0.12
N ASN A 73 -0.87 26.70 -0.20
CA ASN A 73 -1.43 25.98 0.94
C ASN A 73 -0.41 25.02 1.55
N LEU A 74 0.51 25.59 2.34
CA LEU A 74 1.59 24.84 2.98
C LEU A 74 1.10 23.74 3.92
N GLY A 75 0.03 23.98 4.68
CA GLY A 75 -0.52 22.99 5.62
C GLY A 75 -1.01 21.72 4.91
N LYS A 76 -1.75 21.88 3.80
CA LYS A 76 -2.19 20.73 2.99
C LYS A 76 -1.03 20.08 2.23
N ALA A 77 0.00 20.83 1.86
CA ALA A 77 1.21 20.25 1.29
C ALA A 77 1.88 19.29 2.28
N ILE A 78 2.14 19.75 3.51
CA ILE A 78 2.74 18.93 4.58
C ILE A 78 1.88 17.70 4.88
N LEU A 79 0.55 17.86 4.97
CA LEU A 79 -0.34 16.72 5.21
C LEU A 79 -0.17 15.61 4.15
N ASN A 80 -0.08 15.99 2.87
CA ASN A 80 0.02 15.04 1.77
C ASN A 80 1.43 14.47 1.62
N ILE A 81 2.49 15.25 1.82
CA ILE A 81 3.86 14.70 1.77
C ILE A 81 4.10 13.69 2.89
N GLU A 82 3.54 13.92 4.09
CA GLU A 82 3.63 12.95 5.19
C GLU A 82 2.85 11.66 4.88
N LYS A 83 1.74 11.73 4.14
CA LYS A 83 1.06 10.54 3.62
C LYS A 83 1.93 9.79 2.60
N ALA A 84 2.50 10.51 1.63
CA ALA A 84 3.39 9.94 0.62
C ALA A 84 4.57 9.22 1.28
N LEU A 85 5.17 9.85 2.30
CA LEU A 85 6.32 9.31 3.01
C LEU A 85 5.98 8.09 3.88
N ARG A 86 4.77 8.00 4.43
CA ARG A 86 4.32 6.77 5.11
C ARG A 86 4.17 5.59 4.15
N LEU A 87 3.72 5.86 2.91
CA LEU A 87 3.55 4.85 1.88
C LEU A 87 4.89 4.41 1.27
N ALA A 88 5.82 5.36 1.09
CA ALA A 88 7.15 5.12 0.53
C ALA A 88 8.27 5.75 1.39
N PRO A 89 8.53 5.22 2.60
CA PRO A 89 9.50 5.80 3.54
C PRO A 89 10.94 5.76 3.04
N ARG A 90 11.22 4.86 2.10
CA ARG A 90 12.55 4.66 1.48
C ARG A 90 12.78 5.52 0.25
N ASP A 91 11.75 6.15 -0.29
CA ASP A 91 11.87 7.04 -1.44
C ASP A 91 12.65 8.30 -1.07
N ILE A 92 13.72 8.56 -1.83
CA ILE A 92 14.64 9.67 -1.57
C ILE A 92 13.99 11.01 -1.93
N GLU A 93 13.25 11.06 -3.04
CA GLU A 93 12.62 12.27 -3.53
C GLU A 93 11.51 12.74 -2.57
N ILE A 94 10.64 11.82 -2.16
CA ILE A 94 9.57 12.10 -1.20
C ILE A 94 10.16 12.57 0.14
N ARG A 95 11.27 11.96 0.60
CA ARG A 95 11.91 12.35 1.86
C ARG A 95 12.53 13.75 1.77
N ASN A 96 13.28 14.02 0.71
CA ASN A 96 13.91 15.32 0.51
C ASN A 96 12.85 16.43 0.44
N ASN A 97 11.73 16.16 -0.23
CA ASN A 97 10.63 17.12 -0.34
C ASN A 97 9.90 17.28 1.01
N ALA A 98 9.71 16.21 1.79
CA ALA A 98 9.18 16.31 3.14
C ALA A 98 10.07 17.18 4.04
N GLU A 99 11.39 16.98 3.99
CA GLU A 99 12.36 17.79 4.75
C GLU A 99 12.34 19.26 4.28
N TYR A 100 12.25 19.49 2.97
CA TYR A 100 12.09 20.83 2.40
C TYR A 100 10.82 21.53 2.91
N LEU A 101 9.64 20.90 2.79
CA LEU A 101 8.37 21.51 3.20
C LEU A 101 8.31 21.79 4.70
N ASN A 102 8.87 20.92 5.53
CA ASN A 102 8.98 21.16 6.98
C ASN A 102 9.93 22.33 7.28
N THR A 103 11.05 22.44 6.57
CA THR A 103 11.99 23.57 6.70
C THR A 103 11.32 24.89 6.32
N VAL A 104 10.58 24.92 5.20
CA VAL A 104 9.81 26.10 4.78
C VAL A 104 8.75 26.48 5.82
N ALA A 105 8.16 25.51 6.50
CA ALA A 105 7.19 25.74 7.57
C ALA A 105 7.82 26.20 8.90
N GLY A 106 9.14 26.31 8.98
CA GLY A 106 9.85 26.55 10.24
C GLY A 106 9.72 25.40 11.24
N GLN A 107 9.33 24.21 10.77
CA GLN A 107 9.13 23.04 11.61
C GLN A 107 10.37 22.14 11.55
N VAL A 108 10.94 21.84 12.72
CA VAL A 108 11.89 20.74 12.83
C VAL A 108 11.08 19.46 12.86
N ARG A 109 11.15 18.68 11.78
CA ARG A 109 10.47 17.39 11.66
C ARG A 109 10.99 16.46 12.76
N ARG A 110 10.21 16.28 13.83
CA ARG A 110 10.54 15.35 14.92
C ARG A 110 10.36 13.93 14.39
N LYS A 111 11.47 13.27 14.06
CA LYS A 111 11.49 11.86 13.68
C LYS A 111 11.11 11.03 14.91
N SER A 112 9.94 10.42 14.89
CA SER A 112 9.50 9.53 15.97
C SER A 112 10.14 8.14 15.80
N PHE A 113 10.22 7.36 16.87
CA PHE A 113 10.77 5.99 16.82
C PHE A 113 10.12 5.11 15.72
N PRO A 114 8.78 5.15 15.52
CA PRO A 114 8.14 4.51 14.38
C PRO A 114 8.70 4.94 13.01
N ASP A 115 9.01 6.22 12.82
CA ASP A 115 9.50 6.75 11.54
C ASP A 115 10.91 6.21 11.18
N ILE A 116 11.74 6.00 12.20
CA ILE A 116 13.08 5.42 12.03
C ILE A 116 12.94 3.94 11.64
N PHE A 117 12.01 3.21 12.27
CA PHE A 117 11.78 1.81 11.94
C PHE A 117 11.18 1.64 10.53
N LEU A 118 10.23 2.50 10.16
CA LEU A 118 9.61 2.52 8.84
C LEU A 118 10.60 2.85 7.71
N ARG A 119 11.75 3.46 8.04
CA ARG A 119 12.86 3.64 7.08
C ARG A 119 13.43 2.30 6.62
N TYR A 120 13.43 1.28 7.48
CA TYR A 120 14.00 -0.03 7.18
C TYR A 120 12.94 -1.03 6.71
N PHE A 121 11.76 -1.04 7.37
CA PHE A 121 10.67 -1.96 7.06
C PHE A 121 9.36 -1.20 6.88
N SER A 122 8.74 -1.30 5.70
CA SER A 122 7.41 -0.76 5.46
C SER A 122 6.34 -1.52 6.25
N LEU A 123 5.20 -0.86 6.53
CA LEU A 123 4.05 -1.51 7.19
C LEU A 123 3.57 -2.75 6.45
N ASN A 124 3.65 -2.76 5.12
CA ASN A 124 3.27 -3.90 4.30
C ASN A 124 4.24 -5.09 4.48
N GLU A 125 5.54 -4.82 4.58
CA GLU A 125 6.54 -5.88 4.84
C GLU A 125 6.39 -6.44 6.26
N ILE A 126 6.16 -5.58 7.25
CA ILE A 126 5.95 -5.98 8.63
C ILE A 126 4.69 -6.84 8.74
N THR A 127 3.58 -6.40 8.14
CA THR A 127 2.31 -7.14 8.18
C THR A 127 2.41 -8.47 7.42
N ALA A 128 3.09 -8.50 6.28
CA ALA A 128 3.35 -9.74 5.56
C ALA A 128 4.21 -10.71 6.39
N ALA A 129 5.33 -10.23 6.96
CA ALA A 129 6.21 -11.04 7.80
C ALA A 129 5.48 -11.58 9.03
N SER A 130 4.72 -10.75 9.74
CA SER A 130 3.94 -11.20 10.90
C SER A 130 2.89 -12.24 10.51
N THR A 131 2.25 -12.07 9.34
CA THR A 131 1.27 -13.03 8.83
C THR A 131 1.91 -14.39 8.55
N VAL A 132 3.08 -14.40 7.91
CA VAL A 132 3.84 -15.64 7.65
C VAL A 132 4.25 -16.31 8.96
N ILE A 133 4.75 -15.55 9.93
CA ILE A 133 5.15 -16.09 11.25
C ILE A 133 3.96 -16.74 11.96
N VAL A 134 2.78 -16.10 11.94
CA VAL A 134 1.56 -16.66 12.55
C VAL A 134 1.16 -17.96 11.86
N ILE A 135 1.21 -18.03 10.52
CA ILE A 135 0.91 -19.27 9.78
C ILE A 135 1.89 -20.39 10.15
N LEU A 136 3.19 -20.09 10.22
CA LEU A 136 4.22 -21.05 10.62
C LEU A 136 4.01 -21.55 12.06
N PHE A 137 3.63 -20.66 12.98
CA PHE A 137 3.33 -21.02 14.36
C PHE A 137 2.11 -21.95 14.47
N LEU A 138 1.01 -21.63 13.77
CA LEU A 138 -0.22 -22.43 13.78
C LEU A 138 -0.02 -23.81 13.14
N THR A 139 0.75 -23.87 12.05
CA THR A 139 1.10 -25.14 11.39
C THR A 139 2.00 -26.01 12.27
N ALA A 140 3.03 -25.43 12.90
CA ALA A 140 3.89 -26.14 13.85
C ALA A 140 3.09 -26.67 15.05
N GLY A 141 2.21 -25.85 15.63
CA GLY A 141 1.31 -26.26 16.72
C GLY A 141 0.39 -27.41 16.33
N SER A 142 -0.19 -27.36 15.12
CA SER A 142 -1.04 -28.44 14.60
C SER A 142 -0.28 -29.76 14.43
N LEU A 143 0.93 -29.71 13.85
CA LEU A 143 1.80 -30.88 13.69
C LEU A 143 2.21 -31.46 15.05
N PHE A 144 2.51 -30.61 16.04
CA PHE A 144 2.83 -31.04 17.40
C PHE A 144 1.66 -31.81 18.04
N ILE A 145 0.43 -31.30 17.94
CA ILE A 145 -0.77 -31.96 18.47
C ILE A 145 -1.02 -33.32 17.78
N ILE A 146 -0.90 -33.38 16.45
CA ILE A 146 -1.07 -34.63 15.68
C ILE A 146 -0.02 -35.66 16.10
N LYS A 147 1.26 -35.26 16.14
CA LYS A 147 2.36 -36.14 16.57
C LYS A 147 2.13 -36.67 17.98
N ARG A 148 1.72 -35.79 18.92
CA ARG A 148 1.40 -36.18 20.30
C ARG A 148 0.25 -37.20 20.36
N LYS A 149 -0.84 -36.99 19.62
CA LYS A 149 -1.96 -37.96 19.53
C LYS A 149 -1.51 -39.32 18.97
N LEU A 150 -0.66 -39.34 17.94
CA LEU A 150 -0.14 -40.57 17.35
C LEU A 150 0.76 -41.35 18.34
N ILE A 151 1.61 -40.65 19.10
CA ILE A 151 2.45 -41.29 20.13
C ILE A 151 1.59 -41.91 21.22
N LEU A 152 0.56 -41.20 21.71
CA LEU A 152 -0.36 -41.72 22.72
C LEU A 152 -1.11 -42.96 22.24
N LYS A 153 -1.61 -42.96 21.00
CA LYS A 153 -2.25 -44.14 20.39
C LYS A 153 -1.32 -45.35 20.29
N LYS A 154 -0.05 -45.13 19.92
CA LYS A 154 0.95 -46.21 19.87
C LYS A 154 1.26 -46.76 21.27
N ALA A 155 1.38 -45.88 22.27
CA ALA A 155 1.63 -46.28 23.65
C ALA A 155 0.49 -47.13 24.23
N THR A 156 -0.77 -46.72 24.00
CA THR A 156 -1.95 -47.49 24.45
C THR A 156 -2.10 -48.83 23.72
N ALA A 157 -1.70 -48.92 22.46
CA ALA A 157 -1.75 -50.18 21.71
C ALA A 157 -0.73 -51.21 22.25
N VAL A 158 0.48 -50.75 22.62
CA VAL A 158 1.49 -51.61 23.24
C VAL A 158 1.03 -52.10 24.62
N SER A 159 0.45 -51.24 25.45
CA SER A 159 0.01 -51.61 26.80
C SER A 159 -1.19 -52.57 26.86
N VAL A 160 -1.88 -52.84 25.74
CA VAL A 160 -2.99 -53.83 25.67
C VAL A 160 -2.47 -55.21 25.27
N VAL A 161 -1.27 -55.30 24.68
CA VAL A 161 -0.67 -56.55 24.19
C VAL A 161 0.24 -57.21 25.24
N PHE A 162 0.65 -56.48 26.27
CA PHE A 162 1.40 -56.95 27.43
C PHE A 162 0.52 -56.92 28.68
#